data_AF-A0A380TWE5-F1
#
_entry.id   AF-A0A380TWE5-F1
#
_cell.length_a   1.000
_cell.length_b   1.000
_cell.length_c   1.000
_cell.angle_alpha   90.00
_cell.angle_beta   90.00
_cell.angle_gamma   90.00
#
_symmetry.space_group_name_H-M   'P 1'
#
loop_
_entity.id
_entity.type
_entity.pdbx_description
1 polymer ?
#
loop_
_entity_poly.entity_id
_entity_poly.type
_entity_poly.pdbx_seq_one_letter_code
_entity_poly.pdbx_strand_id
1 'polypeptide(L)'
;MLEKFSSPEHFSQADKLTKNDSLEMLKRDLPLESNSDWEVKPLPKVQELPPLLAVEGKCLPTSGEWIGEKGNSIWKPESTVKPDPENGKGGNPDDLTWQEIQEKHKIDGVEFKDGYPDFSSISAGEVKVEPFTENRNLNFAQADEKLAEKWNDEKKDGKEWTARDIKEFRQSERYTWHECEDCQTMQLVPKEIHNNTPHSGGISEIKKQQVGA
;
A
#
# COMPACT_ATOMS: atom_id res chain seq x y z
N MET A 1 12.41 46.16 65.52
CA MET A 1 11.53 45.63 64.45
C MET A 1 11.01 44.28 64.95
N LEU A 2 9.86 44.24 65.63
CA LEU A 2 8.49 44.05 65.07
C LEU A 2 8.40 42.72 64.31
N GLU A 3 8.07 41.61 64.96
CA GLU A 3 6.74 41.08 65.38
C GLU A 3 5.87 40.49 64.24
N LYS A 4 5.66 39.17 64.37
CA LYS A 4 4.43 38.34 64.20
C LYS A 4 3.61 38.40 62.91
N PHE A 5 3.31 37.23 62.34
CA PHE A 5 1.97 36.63 62.12
C PHE A 5 2.17 35.20 61.56
N SER A 6 1.96 34.16 62.37
CA SER A 6 0.76 33.28 62.44
C SER A 6 0.45 32.50 61.15
N SER A 7 0.64 31.17 61.23
CA SER A 7 -0.02 30.13 60.39
C SER A 7 -1.54 30.06 60.76
N PRO A 8 -2.46 29.25 60.15
CA PRO A 8 -2.22 27.86 59.70
C PRO A 8 -3.13 27.24 58.58
N GLU A 9 -2.82 25.97 58.26
CA GLU A 9 -3.64 24.86 57.69
C GLU A 9 -4.24 24.93 56.27
N HIS A 10 -4.00 23.90 55.44
CA HIS A 10 -4.90 22.74 55.28
C HIS A 10 -4.38 21.75 54.21
N PHE A 11 -4.49 20.44 54.52
CA PHE A 11 -4.89 19.29 53.67
C PHE A 11 -4.40 19.21 52.19
N SER A 12 -4.00 18.09 51.60
CA SER A 12 -4.21 16.66 51.88
C SER A 12 -3.31 15.85 50.95
N GLN A 13 -2.88 14.67 51.39
CA GLN A 13 -2.48 13.58 50.50
C GLN A 13 -3.65 13.17 49.60
N ALA A 14 -3.37 12.85 48.33
CA ALA A 14 -4.04 11.88 47.47
C ALA A 14 -3.46 12.05 46.05
N ASP A 15 -3.28 11.06 45.19
CA ASP A 15 -3.17 9.62 45.31
C ASP A 15 -2.50 9.18 44.00
N LYS A 16 -1.78 8.07 44.05
CA LYS A 16 -1.15 7.46 42.87
C LYS A 16 -2.27 6.96 41.96
N LEU A 17 -2.51 7.64 40.83
CA LEU A 17 -3.34 7.11 39.75
C LEU A 17 -2.67 5.85 39.19
N THR A 18 -3.25 4.71 39.49
CA THR A 18 -2.85 3.43 38.89
C THR A 18 -3.64 3.20 37.61
N LYS A 19 -3.06 2.45 36.68
CA LYS A 19 -3.59 2.17 35.33
C LYS A 19 -4.98 1.48 35.31
N ASN A 20 -5.57 1.17 36.46
CA ASN A 20 -6.90 0.55 36.57
C ASN A 20 -8.04 1.56 36.83
N ASP A 21 -7.76 2.81 37.19
CA ASP A 21 -8.83 3.77 37.55
C ASP A 21 -9.44 4.49 36.33
N SER A 22 -8.81 4.40 35.15
CA SER A 22 -9.35 4.98 33.90
C SER A 22 -10.35 4.06 33.17
N LEU A 23 -10.56 2.83 33.63
CA LEU A 23 -11.39 1.83 32.95
C LEU A 23 -12.82 1.68 33.52
N GLU A 24 -13.14 2.31 34.64
CA GLU A 24 -14.45 2.20 35.31
C GLU A 24 -15.30 3.49 35.28
N MET A 25 -14.81 4.60 34.71
CA MET A 25 -15.56 5.87 34.65
C MET A 25 -16.25 6.19 33.31
N LEU A 26 -16.22 5.28 32.33
CA LEU A 26 -16.95 5.42 31.05
C LEU A 26 -18.02 4.34 30.83
N LYS A 27 -18.53 3.75 31.91
CA LYS A 27 -19.73 2.92 31.90
C LYS A 27 -20.85 3.66 32.65
N ARG A 28 -21.58 4.53 31.95
CA ARG A 28 -22.93 4.94 32.35
C ARG A 28 -23.70 5.56 31.19
N ASP A 29 -24.63 4.75 30.71
CA ASP A 29 -25.98 5.08 30.22
C ASP A 29 -26.11 5.94 28.95
N LEU A 30 -25.92 5.27 27.80
CA LEU A 30 -26.58 5.63 26.54
C LEU A 30 -27.57 4.50 26.18
N PRO A 31 -28.80 4.81 25.74
CA PRO A 31 -29.85 3.81 25.54
C PRO A 31 -29.49 2.86 24.40
N LEU A 32 -29.57 1.56 24.70
CA LEU A 32 -29.55 0.46 23.73
C LEU A 32 -30.86 0.48 22.95
N GLU A 33 -30.90 1.23 21.85
CA GLU A 33 -31.82 0.93 20.76
C GLU A 33 -31.09 0.11 19.70
N SER A 34 -31.54 -1.14 19.60
CA SER A 34 -31.14 -2.11 18.60
C SER A 34 -31.50 -1.62 17.21
N ASN A 35 -30.49 -1.27 16.41
CA ASN A 35 -30.57 -1.37 14.95
C ASN A 35 -29.52 -2.39 14.49
N SER A 36 -29.87 -3.66 14.69
CA SER A 36 -29.24 -4.79 14.02
C SER A 36 -29.68 -4.78 12.55
N ASP A 37 -28.86 -4.21 11.68
CA ASP A 37 -28.90 -4.52 10.24
C ASP A 37 -27.61 -4.10 9.50
N TRP A 38 -26.45 -4.40 10.10
CA TRP A 38 -25.26 -4.64 9.30
C TRP A 38 -24.99 -6.14 9.33
N GLU A 39 -25.69 -6.88 8.47
CA GLU A 39 -25.24 -8.24 8.15
C GLU A 39 -23.82 -8.12 7.56
N VAL A 40 -22.82 -8.53 8.34
CA VAL A 40 -21.50 -8.88 7.80
C VAL A 40 -21.75 -10.09 6.93
N LYS A 41 -21.92 -9.86 5.63
CA LYS A 41 -21.98 -10.95 4.67
C LYS A 41 -20.61 -11.63 4.70
N PRO A 42 -20.51 -12.91 5.09
CA PRO A 42 -19.25 -13.62 5.04
C PRO A 42 -18.74 -13.57 3.60
N LEU A 43 -17.47 -13.22 3.43
CA LEU A 43 -16.83 -13.26 2.12
C LEU A 43 -17.06 -14.66 1.52
N PRO A 44 -17.45 -14.75 0.24
CA PRO A 44 -17.62 -16.04 -0.40
C PRO A 44 -16.29 -16.80 -0.28
N LYS A 45 -16.37 -18.08 0.08
CA LYS A 45 -15.22 -18.98 0.09
C LYS A 45 -14.45 -18.80 -1.22
N VAL A 46 -13.14 -18.57 -1.13
CA VAL A 46 -12.22 -18.51 -2.26
C VAL A 46 -12.50 -19.72 -3.15
N GLN A 47 -13.19 -19.48 -4.26
CA GLN A 47 -13.34 -20.49 -5.30
C GLN A 47 -12.00 -20.50 -6.01
N GLU A 48 -11.36 -21.68 -6.10
CA GLU A 48 -10.18 -21.85 -6.92
C GLU A 48 -10.53 -21.38 -8.34
N LEU A 49 -9.81 -20.36 -8.81
CA LEU A 49 -10.05 -19.74 -10.09
C LEU A 49 -9.92 -20.80 -11.19
N PRO A 50 -10.86 -20.85 -12.16
CA PRO A 50 -10.75 -21.79 -13.27
C PRO A 50 -9.51 -21.49 -14.11
N PRO A 51 -8.86 -22.52 -14.69
CA PRO A 51 -7.65 -22.34 -15.49
C PRO A 51 -7.97 -21.62 -16.80
N LEU A 52 -7.18 -20.58 -17.10
CA LEU A 52 -7.19 -19.73 -18.29
C LEU A 52 -8.57 -19.17 -18.71
N LEU A 53 -8.99 -18.09 -18.05
CA LEU A 53 -9.87 -17.11 -18.68
C LEU A 53 -8.98 -16.04 -19.34
N ALA A 54 -9.20 -15.85 -20.63
CA ALA A 54 -8.41 -15.01 -21.52
C ALA A 54 -8.07 -13.64 -20.91
N VAL A 55 -6.90 -13.11 -21.29
CA VAL A 55 -6.41 -11.76 -20.96
C VAL A 55 -7.28 -10.62 -21.54
N GLU A 56 -8.49 -10.94 -22.00
CA GLU A 56 -9.47 -10.01 -22.53
C GLU A 56 -9.91 -9.01 -21.44
N GLY A 57 -9.80 -7.72 -21.75
CA GLY A 57 -10.18 -6.63 -20.84
C GLY A 57 -9.15 -6.26 -19.77
N LYS A 58 -7.95 -6.85 -19.78
CA LYS A 58 -6.80 -6.36 -19.00
C LYS A 58 -6.02 -5.31 -19.81
N CYS A 59 -5.53 -4.28 -19.13
CA CYS A 59 -4.67 -3.28 -19.76
C CYS A 59 -3.28 -3.90 -19.94
N LEU A 60 -2.98 -4.36 -21.16
CA LEU A 60 -1.66 -4.91 -21.49
C LEU A 60 -0.85 -3.93 -22.35
N PRO A 61 0.50 -4.05 -22.32
CA PRO A 61 1.36 -3.42 -23.30
C PRO A 61 0.93 -3.71 -24.75
N THR A 62 0.86 -2.64 -25.56
CA THR A 62 0.52 -2.69 -26.99
C THR A 62 1.73 -2.58 -27.91
N SER A 63 2.85 -2.05 -27.40
CA SER A 63 4.16 -1.99 -28.06
C SER A 63 5.18 -2.91 -27.37
N GLY A 64 6.38 -3.03 -27.95
CA GLY A 64 7.39 -3.99 -27.48
C GLY A 64 7.13 -5.43 -27.92
N GLU A 65 7.90 -6.35 -27.37
CA GLU A 65 7.90 -7.77 -27.71
C GLU A 65 7.51 -8.62 -26.51
N TRP A 66 6.80 -9.72 -26.75
CA TRP A 66 6.50 -10.73 -25.73
C TRP A 66 7.35 -11.97 -25.99
N ILE A 67 8.13 -12.38 -24.99
CA ILE A 67 8.87 -13.64 -25.03
C ILE A 67 7.98 -14.75 -24.49
N GLY A 68 7.03 -15.18 -25.32
CA GLY A 68 6.03 -16.19 -24.96
C GLY A 68 4.61 -15.71 -25.19
N GLU A 69 3.68 -16.23 -24.40
CA GLU A 69 2.27 -15.88 -24.49
C GLU A 69 2.01 -14.49 -23.92
N LYS A 70 1.38 -13.62 -24.72
CA LYS A 70 1.03 -12.25 -24.31
C LYS A 70 0.18 -12.25 -23.03
N GLY A 71 0.67 -11.55 -22.00
CA GLY A 71 0.03 -11.45 -20.68
C GLY A 71 0.38 -12.59 -19.71
N ASN A 72 1.12 -13.60 -20.16
CA ASN A 72 1.54 -14.78 -19.39
C ASN A 72 3.03 -15.09 -19.58
N SER A 73 3.83 -14.06 -19.92
CA SER A 73 5.25 -14.21 -20.21
C SER A 73 5.99 -12.89 -19.98
N ILE A 74 7.29 -12.88 -20.28
CA ILE A 74 8.11 -11.67 -20.19
C ILE A 74 7.73 -10.71 -21.32
N TRP A 75 7.38 -9.47 -20.97
CA TRP A 75 7.26 -8.35 -21.88
C TRP A 75 8.58 -7.56 -21.91
N LYS A 76 9.10 -7.34 -23.12
CA LYS A 76 10.28 -6.52 -23.38
C LYS A 76 9.87 -5.24 -24.11
N PRO A 77 9.98 -4.06 -23.48
CA PRO A 77 9.78 -2.80 -24.17
C PRO A 77 10.91 -2.54 -25.18
N GLU A 78 10.64 -1.67 -26.16
CA GLU A 78 11.62 -1.26 -27.17
C GLU A 78 12.73 -0.43 -26.53
N SER A 79 13.96 -0.94 -26.57
CA SER A 79 15.10 -0.42 -25.80
C SER A 79 15.42 1.06 -26.08
N THR A 80 15.29 1.49 -27.34
CA THR A 80 15.61 2.87 -27.77
C THR A 80 14.48 3.86 -27.53
N VAL A 81 13.28 3.38 -27.21
CA VAL A 81 12.13 4.24 -26.95
C VAL A 81 12.30 4.83 -25.55
N LYS A 82 12.12 6.14 -25.46
CA LYS A 82 11.92 6.83 -24.18
C LYS A 82 10.46 6.66 -23.81
N PRO A 83 10.11 5.87 -22.77
CA PRO A 83 8.72 5.78 -22.37
C PRO A 83 8.24 7.17 -21.98
N ASP A 84 7.17 7.59 -22.64
CA ASP A 84 6.76 8.98 -22.60
C ASP A 84 6.13 9.34 -21.23
N PRO A 85 6.47 10.51 -20.67
CA PRO A 85 5.64 11.24 -19.70
C PRO A 85 4.14 11.47 -20.07
N GLU A 86 3.63 11.05 -21.23
CA GLU A 86 2.27 11.20 -21.78
C GLU A 86 1.12 10.74 -20.86
N ASN A 87 1.40 9.99 -19.80
CA ASN A 87 0.41 9.74 -18.76
C ASN A 87 0.21 10.94 -17.81
N GLY A 88 1.02 11.99 -17.91
CA GLY A 88 1.10 13.10 -16.95
C GLY A 88 1.54 12.67 -15.54
N LYS A 89 1.93 11.40 -15.35
CA LYS A 89 2.23 10.81 -14.03
C LYS A 89 3.68 10.96 -13.59
N GLY A 90 4.53 11.54 -14.45
CA GLY A 90 5.96 11.74 -14.16
C GLY A 90 6.67 10.42 -13.85
N GLY A 91 6.52 9.42 -14.73
CA GLY A 91 7.19 8.12 -14.63
C GLY A 91 8.66 8.18 -15.03
N ASN A 92 9.00 9.00 -16.03
CA ASN A 92 10.36 9.14 -16.59
C ASN A 92 10.84 10.61 -16.63
N PRO A 93 11.00 11.28 -15.46
CA PRO A 93 11.45 12.67 -15.40
C PRO A 93 12.90 12.91 -15.85
N ASP A 94 13.73 11.86 -15.93
CA ASP A 94 15.13 11.96 -16.37
C ASP A 94 15.28 11.75 -17.89
N ASP A 95 14.16 11.60 -18.62
CA ASP A 95 14.13 11.43 -20.08
C ASP A 95 15.00 10.26 -20.58
N LEU A 96 14.97 9.15 -19.83
CA LEU A 96 15.74 7.94 -20.10
C LEU A 96 15.05 7.04 -21.14
N THR A 97 15.84 6.30 -21.88
CA THR A 97 15.38 5.18 -22.72
C THR A 97 15.01 3.97 -21.87
N TRP A 98 14.21 3.05 -22.42
CA TRP A 98 13.94 1.77 -21.75
C TRP A 98 15.21 0.98 -21.44
N GLN A 99 16.23 1.05 -22.30
CA GLN A 99 17.53 0.44 -22.02
C GLN A 99 18.14 0.98 -20.72
N GLU A 100 18.23 2.31 -20.58
CA GLU A 100 18.83 2.94 -19.40
C GLU A 100 18.01 2.66 -18.13
N ILE A 101 16.68 2.63 -18.26
CA ILE A 101 15.77 2.27 -17.17
C ILE A 101 15.98 0.80 -16.73
N GLN A 102 16.08 -0.12 -17.69
CA GLN A 102 16.33 -1.54 -17.46
C GLN A 102 17.68 -1.78 -16.78
N GLU A 103 18.75 -1.12 -17.26
CA GLU A 103 20.09 -1.20 -16.66
C GLU A 103 20.10 -0.65 -15.22
N LYS A 104 19.43 0.48 -14.98
CA LYS A 104 19.31 1.11 -13.65
C LYS A 104 18.63 0.19 -12.62
N HIS A 105 17.55 -0.47 -13.02
CA HIS A 105 16.77 -1.35 -12.13
C HIS A 105 17.16 -2.83 -12.25
N LYS A 106 18.14 -3.15 -13.10
CA LYS A 106 18.70 -4.49 -13.34
C LYS A 106 17.63 -5.51 -13.76
N ILE A 107 16.78 -5.13 -14.72
CA ILE A 107 15.76 -5.99 -15.30
C ILE A 107 15.93 -6.11 -16.81
N ASP A 108 15.60 -7.27 -17.38
CA ASP A 108 15.63 -7.50 -18.83
C ASP A 108 14.25 -7.35 -19.50
N GLY A 109 13.22 -7.07 -18.68
CA GLY A 109 11.81 -7.02 -19.07
C GLY A 109 10.91 -7.09 -17.84
N VAL A 110 9.60 -7.06 -18.04
CA VAL A 110 8.61 -7.22 -16.98
C VAL A 110 7.90 -8.55 -17.19
N GLU A 111 7.93 -9.42 -16.19
CA GLU A 111 7.17 -10.67 -16.23
C GLU A 111 5.68 -10.39 -16.02
N PHE A 112 4.82 -11.11 -16.74
CA PHE A 112 3.38 -11.05 -16.52
C PHE A 112 2.83 -12.44 -16.26
N LYS A 113 1.80 -12.48 -15.42
CA LYS A 113 1.01 -13.66 -15.11
C LYS A 113 -0.47 -13.29 -15.05
N ASP A 114 -1.30 -14.05 -15.76
CA ASP A 114 -2.75 -13.86 -15.83
C ASP A 114 -3.16 -12.41 -16.23
N GLY A 115 -2.31 -11.75 -17.03
CA GLY A 115 -2.50 -10.39 -17.50
C GLY A 115 -2.06 -9.29 -16.54
N TYR A 116 -1.42 -9.63 -15.42
CA TYR A 116 -0.87 -8.69 -14.44
C TYR A 116 0.66 -8.71 -14.42
N PRO A 117 1.32 -7.56 -14.22
CA PRO A 117 2.76 -7.53 -14.08
C PRO A 117 3.20 -8.11 -12.74
N ASP A 118 4.24 -8.93 -12.77
CA ASP A 118 4.94 -9.38 -11.57
C ASP A 118 6.13 -8.44 -11.31
N PHE A 119 6.02 -7.63 -10.27
CA PHE A 119 7.08 -6.73 -9.82
C PHE A 119 7.86 -7.26 -8.61
N SER A 120 7.66 -8.52 -8.20
CA SER A 120 8.27 -9.10 -7.00
C SER A 120 9.80 -8.99 -7.00
N SER A 121 10.44 -9.18 -8.16
CA SER A 121 11.90 -9.12 -8.31
C SER A 121 12.50 -7.73 -8.09
N ILE A 122 11.71 -6.67 -8.27
CA ILE A 122 12.13 -5.27 -8.11
C ILE A 122 11.46 -4.58 -6.92
N SER A 123 10.65 -5.30 -6.15
CA SER A 123 9.96 -4.74 -5.00
C SER A 123 10.95 -4.50 -3.85
N ALA A 124 10.91 -3.30 -3.28
CA ALA A 124 11.64 -2.98 -2.05
C ALA A 124 10.92 -3.53 -0.79
N GLY A 125 9.67 -3.94 -0.92
CA GLY A 125 8.88 -4.48 0.18
C GLY A 125 7.45 -4.78 -0.23
N GLU A 126 6.93 -5.87 0.33
CA GLU A 126 5.55 -6.33 0.14
C GLU A 126 4.85 -6.42 1.49
N VAL A 127 3.61 -5.93 1.55
CA VAL A 127 2.71 -5.95 2.72
C VAL A 127 1.27 -6.19 2.28
N LYS A 128 0.41 -6.62 3.20
CA LYS A 128 -1.04 -6.77 2.97
C LYS A 128 -1.82 -5.71 3.72
N VAL A 129 -2.76 -5.04 3.08
CA VAL A 129 -3.65 -4.04 3.72
C VAL A 129 -5.06 -4.59 3.88
N GLU A 130 -5.74 -4.21 4.95
CA GLU A 130 -7.11 -4.65 5.22
C GLU A 130 -7.83 -3.60 6.10
N PRO A 131 -9.00 -3.08 5.68
CA PRO A 131 -9.63 -3.34 4.39
C PRO A 131 -8.88 -2.64 3.24
N PHE A 132 -8.84 -3.30 2.08
CA PHE A 132 -8.47 -2.65 0.83
C PHE A 132 -9.67 -1.87 0.29
N THR A 133 -9.43 -0.66 -0.21
CA THR A 133 -10.48 0.27 -0.61
C THR A 133 -10.26 0.79 -2.02
N GLU A 134 -11.24 1.48 -2.60
CA GLU A 134 -11.01 2.22 -3.86
C GLU A 134 -10.18 3.50 -3.66
N ASN A 135 -10.01 3.93 -2.42
CA ASN A 135 -9.25 5.12 -2.10
C ASN A 135 -7.77 4.77 -1.96
N ARG A 136 -7.03 4.98 -3.04
CA ARG A 136 -5.58 4.78 -3.10
C ARG A 136 -4.83 5.43 -1.94
N ASN A 137 -5.24 6.61 -1.49
CA ASN A 137 -4.55 7.29 -0.38
C ASN A 137 -4.71 6.53 0.95
N LEU A 138 -5.86 5.89 1.19
CA LEU A 138 -6.07 5.06 2.37
C LEU A 138 -5.25 3.77 2.30
N ASN A 139 -5.22 3.13 1.12
CA ASN A 139 -4.40 1.93 0.93
C ASN A 139 -2.91 2.25 1.08
N PHE A 140 -2.44 3.38 0.55
CA PHE A 140 -1.05 3.83 0.67
C PHE A 140 -0.67 4.14 2.11
N ALA A 141 -1.55 4.79 2.89
CA ALA A 141 -1.30 5.07 4.30
C ALA A 141 -1.15 3.78 5.12
N GLN A 142 -2.06 2.82 4.91
CA GLN A 142 -1.96 1.49 5.55
C GLN A 142 -0.69 0.75 5.15
N ALA A 143 -0.30 0.82 3.88
CA ALA A 143 0.91 0.17 3.38
C ALA A 143 2.19 0.81 3.96
N ASP A 144 2.21 2.15 4.09
CA ASP A 144 3.30 2.88 4.73
C ASP A 144 3.48 2.45 6.21
N GLU A 145 2.38 2.31 6.96
CA GLU A 145 2.39 1.84 8.35
C GLU A 145 2.91 0.41 8.45
N LYS A 146 2.34 -0.52 7.68
CA LYS A 146 2.71 -1.94 7.74
C LYS A 146 4.15 -2.20 7.26
N LEU A 147 4.64 -1.44 6.29
CA LEU A 147 6.02 -1.60 5.85
C LEU A 147 7.00 -1.08 6.89
N ALA A 148 6.66 0.01 7.59
CA ALA A 148 7.47 0.51 8.70
C ALA A 148 7.58 -0.52 9.83
N GLU A 149 6.45 -1.13 10.23
CA GLU A 149 6.43 -2.24 11.21
C GLU A 149 7.32 -3.40 10.76
N LYS A 150 7.13 -3.88 9.53
CA LYS A 150 7.93 -4.98 8.96
C LYS A 150 9.42 -4.66 8.95
N TRP A 151 9.82 -3.47 8.49
CA TRP A 151 11.22 -3.06 8.47
C TRP A 151 11.82 -2.86 9.86
N ASN A 152 11.01 -2.49 10.86
CA ASN A 152 11.44 -2.44 12.26
C ASN A 152 11.69 -3.84 12.83
N ASP A 153 10.79 -4.79 12.56
CA ASP A 153 10.95 -6.19 12.96
C ASP A 153 12.21 -6.81 12.33
N GLU A 154 12.47 -6.47 11.06
CA GLU A 154 13.67 -6.86 10.32
C GLU A 154 14.94 -6.08 10.76
N LYS A 155 14.79 -5.07 11.61
CA LYS A 155 15.87 -4.13 12.02
C LYS A 155 16.59 -3.50 10.83
N LYS A 156 15.83 -3.22 9.77
CA LYS A 156 16.36 -2.70 8.50
C LYS A 156 17.09 -1.38 8.74
N ASP A 157 18.32 -1.30 8.23
CA ASP A 157 19.21 -0.13 8.33
C ASP A 157 19.56 0.31 9.77
N GLY A 158 19.24 -0.51 10.78
CA GLY A 158 19.56 -0.24 12.17
C GLY A 158 18.88 0.99 12.77
N LYS A 159 17.77 1.45 12.17
CA LYS A 159 16.97 2.58 12.65
C LYS A 159 15.51 2.17 12.87
N GLU A 160 14.78 3.00 13.62
CA GLU A 160 13.32 2.91 13.66
C GLU A 160 12.72 3.63 12.45
N TRP A 161 11.77 2.95 11.81
CA TRP A 161 10.98 3.40 10.69
C TRP A 161 9.58 3.79 11.16
N THR A 162 9.09 4.91 10.64
CA THR A 162 7.70 5.34 10.78
C THR A 162 7.02 5.34 9.41
N ALA A 163 5.67 5.33 9.39
CA ALA A 163 4.91 5.50 8.15
C ALA A 163 5.30 6.78 7.40
N ARG A 164 5.67 7.84 8.12
CA ARG A 164 6.19 9.09 7.54
C ARG A 164 7.52 8.86 6.81
N ASP A 165 8.44 8.13 7.41
CA ASP A 165 9.73 7.81 6.77
C ASP A 165 9.54 6.99 5.50
N ILE A 166 8.59 6.04 5.48
CA ILE A 166 8.26 5.26 4.28
C ILE A 166 7.69 6.17 3.18
N LYS A 167 6.79 7.08 3.54
CA LYS A 167 6.25 8.06 2.59
C LYS A 167 7.33 8.98 2.03
N GLU A 168 8.24 9.47 2.87
CA GLU A 168 9.37 10.31 2.45
C GLU A 168 10.32 9.53 1.56
N PHE A 169 10.66 8.28 1.92
CA PHE A 169 11.44 7.36 1.08
C PHE A 169 10.82 7.17 -0.31
N ARG A 170 9.50 6.96 -0.39
CA ARG A 170 8.79 6.87 -1.68
C ARG A 170 8.97 8.09 -2.54
N GLN A 171 8.96 9.28 -1.93
CA GLN A 171 9.10 10.54 -2.65
C GLN A 171 10.55 10.80 -3.08
N SER A 172 11.52 10.59 -2.20
CA SER A 172 12.94 10.84 -2.49
C SER A 172 13.52 9.81 -3.46
N GLU A 173 13.23 8.53 -3.24
CA GLU A 173 13.75 7.42 -4.04
C GLU A 173 12.88 7.10 -5.25
N ARG A 174 11.77 7.82 -5.43
CA ARG A 174 10.83 7.66 -6.56
C ARG A 174 10.24 6.25 -6.63
N TYR A 175 9.74 5.76 -5.50
CA TYR A 175 8.95 4.54 -5.41
C TYR A 175 7.45 4.85 -5.31
N THR A 176 6.62 3.88 -5.70
CA THR A 176 5.17 3.93 -5.54
C THR A 176 4.66 2.60 -5.05
N TRP A 177 3.51 2.63 -4.38
CA TRP A 177 2.77 1.42 -4.09
C TRP A 177 2.05 0.94 -5.36
N HIS A 178 2.31 -0.31 -5.73
CA HIS A 178 1.51 -1.09 -6.66
C HIS A 178 0.44 -1.84 -5.85
N GLU A 179 -0.81 -1.65 -6.24
CA GLU A 179 -1.96 -2.34 -5.66
C GLU A 179 -2.24 -3.60 -6.49
N CYS A 180 -1.98 -4.78 -5.95
CA CYS A 180 -2.11 -6.06 -6.65
C CYS A 180 -3.57 -6.46 -6.87
N GLU A 181 -3.80 -7.35 -7.83
CA GLU A 181 -5.09 -7.83 -8.30
C GLU A 181 -5.93 -8.57 -7.26
N ASP A 182 -5.30 -9.09 -6.21
CA ASP A 182 -5.97 -9.74 -5.09
C ASP A 182 -6.73 -8.76 -4.17
N CYS A 183 -6.61 -7.45 -4.43
CA CYS A 183 -7.18 -6.37 -3.63
C CYS A 183 -6.76 -6.49 -2.15
N GLN A 184 -5.52 -6.88 -1.88
CA GLN A 184 -4.96 -6.94 -0.52
C GLN A 184 -3.47 -6.63 -0.49
N THR A 185 -2.73 -7.17 -1.46
CA THR A 185 -1.28 -7.07 -1.52
C THR A 185 -0.85 -5.73 -2.10
N MET A 186 0.14 -5.12 -1.44
CA MET A 186 0.76 -3.85 -1.80
C MET A 186 2.26 -4.09 -1.99
N GLN A 187 2.78 -3.78 -3.16
CA GLN A 187 4.20 -3.90 -3.47
C GLN A 187 4.83 -2.52 -3.65
N LEU A 188 5.91 -2.24 -2.93
CA LEU A 188 6.67 -1.00 -3.05
C LEU A 188 7.64 -1.12 -4.22
N VAL A 189 7.37 -0.45 -5.33
CA VAL A 189 8.08 -0.66 -6.60
C VAL A 189 8.63 0.65 -7.18
N PRO A 190 9.72 0.61 -7.98
CA PRO A 190 10.22 1.79 -8.67
C PRO A 190 9.13 2.41 -9.55
N LYS A 191 8.84 3.70 -9.31
CA LYS A 191 7.78 4.44 -10.04
C LYS A 191 8.03 4.45 -11.55
N GLU A 192 9.30 4.45 -11.94
CA GLU A 192 9.75 4.46 -13.32
C GLU A 192 9.41 3.17 -14.08
N ILE A 193 9.50 2.00 -13.45
CA ILE A 193 9.03 0.75 -14.06
C ILE A 193 7.51 0.69 -14.04
N HIS A 194 6.92 0.95 -12.86
CA HIS A 194 5.48 0.82 -12.66
C HIS A 194 4.66 1.72 -13.59
N ASN A 195 4.98 3.01 -13.68
CA ASN A 195 4.18 3.96 -14.44
C ASN A 195 4.34 3.85 -15.95
N ASN A 196 5.44 3.26 -16.41
CA ASN A 196 5.72 3.06 -17.82
C ASN A 196 5.30 1.67 -18.31
N THR A 197 4.89 0.78 -17.41
CA THR A 197 4.31 -0.53 -17.74
C THR A 197 2.78 -0.39 -17.76
N PRO A 198 2.10 -0.49 -18.91
CA PRO A 198 0.64 -0.53 -18.94
C PRO A 198 0.12 -1.77 -18.21
N HIS A 199 -0.75 -1.59 -17.21
CA HIS A 199 -1.31 -2.70 -16.44
C HIS A 199 -2.66 -2.36 -15.80
N SER A 200 -3.44 -3.42 -15.52
CA SER A 200 -4.52 -3.39 -14.53
C SER A 200 -3.96 -3.79 -13.16
N GLY A 201 -4.67 -3.43 -12.07
CA GLY A 201 -4.28 -3.80 -10.70
C GLY A 201 -5.50 -3.75 -9.77
N GLY A 202 -5.27 -3.83 -8.46
CA GLY A 202 -6.30 -3.98 -7.43
C GLY A 202 -7.43 -2.96 -7.48
N ILE A 203 -7.14 -1.69 -7.79
CA ILE A 203 -8.18 -0.66 -7.97
C ILE A 203 -9.12 -0.96 -9.14
N SER A 204 -8.61 -1.58 -10.21
CA SER A 204 -9.46 -1.97 -11.33
C SER A 204 -10.34 -3.17 -10.96
N GLU A 205 -9.81 -4.10 -10.16
CA GLU A 205 -10.52 -5.31 -9.77
C GLU A 205 -11.59 -5.04 -8.71
N ILE A 206 -11.30 -4.24 -7.67
CA ILE A 206 -12.31 -3.89 -6.65
C ILE A 206 -13.49 -3.13 -7.25
N LYS A 207 -13.25 -2.30 -8.28
CA LYS A 207 -14.32 -1.60 -9.01
C LYS A 207 -15.21 -2.55 -9.80
N LYS A 208 -14.63 -3.60 -10.41
CA LYS A 208 -15.40 -4.64 -11.11
C LYS A 208 -16.27 -5.44 -10.15
N GLN A 209 -15.75 -5.76 -8.97
CA GLN A 209 -16.49 -6.49 -7.93
C GLN A 209 -17.73 -5.73 -7.44
N GLN A 210 -17.68 -4.39 -7.40
CA GLN A 210 -18.83 -3.57 -6.99
C GLN A 210 -19.88 -3.40 -8.09
N VAL A 211 -19.49 -3.43 -9.37
CA VAL A 211 -20.43 -3.33 -10.50
C VAL A 211 -21.17 -4.65 -10.75
N GLY A 212 -20.61 -5.78 -10.31
CA GLY A 212 -21.23 -7.10 -10.38
C GLY A 212 -22.05 -7.51 -9.15
N ALA A 213 -22.25 -6.60 -8.18
CA ALA A 213 -22.95 -6.85 -6.92
C ALA A 213 -24.40 -6.34 -6.91
#